data_AF-L7WAF6-F1
#
_entry.id   AF-L7WAF6-F1
#
_cell.length_a   1.000
_cell.length_b   1.000
_cell.length_c   1.000
_cell.angle_alpha   90.00
_cell.angle_beta   90.00
_cell.angle_gamma   90.00
#
_symmetry.space_group_name_H-M   'P 1'
#
loop_
_entity.id
_entity.type
_entity.pdbx_description
1 polymer ?
#
loop_
_entity_poly.entity_id
_entity_poly.type
_entity_poly.pdbx_seq_one_letter_code
_entity_poly.pdbx_strand_id
1 'polypeptide(L)'
;MQKIIVIKSIFALLMLMTFALRPAYQASYYLYFQLNIDAIVAKYCINKERPQLQCNGKCHLGKTIALSSTANNKDSNSKTVQLNNAFYPLYFQSPEQFSLMQGVFSKNTDNFKYHNSYSFTSYWNYEPPPRHFS
;
A
#
# COMPACT_ATOMS: atom_id res chain seq x y z
N MET A 1 28.27 -30.09 -2.37
CA MET A 1 27.98 -28.66 -2.12
C MET A 1 27.16 -28.02 -3.25
N GLN A 2 27.58 -28.10 -4.52
CA GLN A 2 26.84 -27.60 -5.69
C GLN A 2 25.34 -27.97 -5.72
N LYS A 3 25.01 -29.25 -5.52
CA LYS A 3 23.62 -29.75 -5.56
C LYS A 3 22.73 -29.13 -4.45
N ILE A 4 23.28 -28.90 -3.27
CA ILE A 4 22.56 -28.31 -2.13
C ILE A 4 22.25 -26.83 -2.41
N ILE A 5 23.17 -26.11 -3.05
CA ILE A 5 22.97 -24.70 -3.44
C ILE A 5 21.85 -24.61 -4.48
N VAL A 6 21.87 -25.46 -5.51
CA VAL A 6 20.83 -25.49 -6.55
C VAL A 6 19.45 -25.81 -5.97
N ILE A 7 19.35 -26.78 -5.06
CA ILE A 7 18.08 -27.12 -4.40
C ILE A 7 17.54 -25.93 -3.58
N LYS A 8 18.41 -25.22 -2.85
CA LYS A 8 18.03 -24.02 -2.09
C LYS A 8 17.55 -22.90 -3.01
N SER A 9 18.23 -22.66 -4.13
CA SER A 9 17.83 -21.65 -5.12
C SER A 9 16.47 -21.97 -5.75
N ILE A 10 16.22 -23.24 -6.10
CA ILE A 10 14.91 -23.67 -6.64
C ILE A 10 13.81 -23.46 -5.59
N PHE A 11 14.05 -23.85 -4.34
CA PHE A 11 13.09 -23.67 -3.26
C PHE A 11 12.78 -22.19 -3.01
N ALA A 12 13.80 -21.33 -2.98
CA ALA A 12 13.64 -19.90 -2.82
C ALA A 12 12.83 -19.28 -3.99
N LEU A 13 13.10 -19.69 -5.22
CA LEU A 13 12.39 -19.21 -6.41
C LEU A 13 10.93 -19.65 -6.42
N LEU A 14 10.66 -20.88 -5.97
CA LEU A 14 9.29 -21.39 -5.79
C LEU A 14 8.52 -20.57 -4.75
N MET A 15 9.13 -20.29 -3.59
CA MET A 15 8.53 -19.44 -2.55
C MET A 15 8.27 -18.01 -3.05
N LEU A 16 9.20 -17.43 -3.81
CA LEU A 16 9.02 -16.11 -4.39
C LEU A 16 7.87 -16.10 -5.40
N MET A 17 7.76 -17.14 -6.23
CA MET A 17 6.69 -17.28 -7.21
C MET A 17 5.32 -17.38 -6.53
N THR A 18 5.17 -18.20 -5.49
CA THR A 18 3.89 -18.34 -4.77
C THR A 18 3.46 -17.03 -4.10
N PHE A 19 4.41 -16.27 -3.56
CA PHE A 19 4.13 -14.93 -3.03
C PHE A 19 3.64 -13.96 -4.12
N ALA A 20 4.24 -14.01 -5.32
CA ALA A 20 3.86 -13.17 -6.45
C ALA A 20 2.49 -13.50 -7.09
N LEU A 21 1.98 -14.73 -6.92
CA LEU A 21 0.69 -15.16 -7.51
C LEU A 21 -0.49 -14.31 -7.03
N ARG A 22 -0.53 -13.95 -5.73
CA ARG A 22 -1.62 -13.16 -5.14
C ARG A 22 -1.75 -11.76 -5.77
N PRO A 23 -0.72 -10.90 -5.80
CA PRO A 23 -0.82 -9.61 -6.47
C PRO A 23 -0.97 -9.75 -7.99
N ALA A 24 -0.37 -10.77 -8.62
CA ALA A 24 -0.55 -11.01 -10.06
C ALA A 24 -2.02 -11.30 -10.43
N TYR A 25 -2.74 -12.09 -9.62
CA TYR A 25 -4.17 -12.34 -9.81
C TYR A 25 -5.01 -11.06 -9.68
N GLN A 26 -4.70 -10.20 -8.72
CA GLN A 26 -5.41 -8.93 -8.57
C GLN A 26 -5.13 -7.97 -9.74
N ALA A 27 -3.87 -7.91 -10.18
CA ALA A 27 -3.47 -7.10 -11.34
C ALA A 27 -4.11 -7.59 -12.64
N SER A 28 -4.19 -8.90 -12.86
CA SER A 28 -4.83 -9.47 -14.06
C SER A 28 -6.32 -9.16 -14.10
N TYR A 29 -7.00 -9.17 -12.95
CA TYR A 29 -8.41 -8.77 -12.88
C TYR A 29 -8.61 -7.28 -13.19
N TYR A 30 -7.75 -6.41 -12.68
CA TYR A 30 -7.78 -4.98 -13.03
C TYR A 30 -7.55 -4.76 -14.54
N LEU A 31 -6.59 -5.47 -15.12
CA LEU A 31 -6.32 -5.42 -16.55
C LEU A 31 -7.54 -5.89 -17.36
N TYR A 32 -8.17 -7.00 -16.96
CA TYR A 32 -9.41 -7.49 -17.57
C TYR A 32 -10.53 -6.44 -17.52
N PHE A 33 -10.71 -5.76 -16.38
CA PHE A 33 -11.70 -4.70 -16.23
C PHE A 33 -11.45 -3.54 -17.21
N GLN A 34 -10.19 -3.09 -17.33
CA GLN A 34 -9.85 -1.99 -18.22
C GLN A 34 -10.03 -2.33 -19.69
N LEU A 35 -9.65 -3.54 -20.10
CA LEU A 35 -9.78 -3.98 -21.50
C LEU A 35 -11.25 -4.22 -21.91
N ASN A 36 -12.16 -4.43 -20.95
CA ASN A 36 -13.55 -4.82 -21.22
C ASN A 36 -14.56 -3.85 -20.60
N ILE A 37 -14.17 -2.60 -20.34
CA ILE A 37 -15.02 -1.68 -19.58
C ILE A 37 -16.36 -1.40 -20.26
N ASP A 38 -16.40 -1.31 -21.59
CA ASP A 38 -17.62 -1.06 -22.36
C ASP A 38 -18.64 -2.20 -22.18
N ALA A 39 -18.18 -3.45 -22.31
CA ALA A 39 -19.00 -4.63 -22.10
C ALA A 39 -19.48 -4.71 -20.64
N ILE A 40 -18.62 -4.33 -19.68
CA ILE A 40 -18.95 -4.34 -18.26
C ILE A 40 -20.03 -3.29 -17.95
N VAL A 41 -19.90 -2.08 -18.49
CA VAL A 41 -20.89 -1.01 -18.35
C VAL A 41 -22.22 -1.43 -18.97
N ALA A 42 -22.19 -1.96 -20.19
CA ALA A 42 -23.37 -2.40 -20.91
C ALA A 42 -24.12 -3.53 -20.18
N LYS A 43 -23.42 -4.46 -19.52
CA LYS A 43 -24.05 -5.63 -18.90
C LYS A 43 -24.35 -5.48 -17.41
N TYR A 44 -23.47 -4.82 -16.65
CA TYR A 44 -23.50 -4.86 -15.18
C TYR A 44 -23.82 -3.52 -14.51
N CYS A 45 -23.89 -2.42 -15.26
CA CYS A 45 -24.26 -1.16 -14.66
C CYS A 45 -25.75 -1.12 -14.31
N ILE A 46 -26.06 -0.93 -13.01
CA ILE A 46 -27.43 -0.91 -12.48
C ILE A 46 -28.11 0.46 -12.64
N ASN A 47 -27.32 1.54 -12.74
CA ASN A 47 -27.81 2.92 -12.74
C ASN A 47 -27.70 3.57 -14.13
N LYS A 48 -28.09 2.86 -15.19
CA LYS A 48 -28.02 3.39 -16.56
C LYS A 48 -28.91 4.62 -16.75
N GLU A 49 -30.05 4.66 -16.06
CA GLU A 49 -31.02 5.75 -16.12
C GLU A 49 -30.65 6.96 -15.24
N ARG A 50 -29.57 6.85 -14.45
CA ARG A 50 -29.09 7.91 -13.55
C ARG A 50 -27.61 8.19 -13.77
N PRO A 51 -27.23 8.78 -14.92
CA PRO A 51 -25.83 9.03 -15.29
C PRO A 51 -25.08 9.91 -14.27
N GLN A 52 -25.79 10.75 -13.51
CA GLN A 52 -25.22 11.57 -12.43
C GLN A 52 -24.56 10.74 -11.33
N LEU A 53 -24.88 9.44 -11.20
CA LEU A 53 -24.28 8.54 -10.20
C LEU A 53 -22.96 7.92 -10.65
N GLN A 54 -22.49 8.21 -11.88
CA GLN A 54 -21.15 7.84 -12.39
C GLN A 54 -20.76 6.37 -12.19
N CYS A 55 -21.69 5.45 -12.45
CA CYS A 55 -21.50 4.01 -12.29
C CYS A 55 -20.25 3.50 -13.02
N ASN A 56 -20.12 3.72 -14.34
CA ASN A 56 -18.92 3.43 -15.15
C ASN A 56 -18.23 2.08 -14.82
N GLY A 57 -19.00 1.03 -14.53
CA GLY A 57 -18.50 -0.29 -14.12
C GLY A 57 -17.95 -0.37 -12.68
N LYS A 58 -17.82 0.75 -11.97
CA LYS A 58 -17.32 0.85 -10.58
C LYS A 58 -18.16 0.06 -9.57
N CYS A 59 -19.49 0.04 -9.73
CA CYS A 59 -20.37 -0.74 -8.85
C CYS A 59 -20.12 -2.24 -8.96
N HIS A 60 -19.90 -2.74 -10.19
CA HIS A 60 -19.55 -4.14 -10.43
C HIS A 60 -18.16 -4.46 -9.85
N LEU A 61 -17.17 -3.61 -10.16
CA LEU A 61 -15.81 -3.73 -9.64
C LEU A 61 -15.77 -3.78 -8.11
N GLY A 62 -16.45 -2.85 -7.45
CA GLY A 62 -16.55 -2.81 -5.98
C GLY A 62 -17.19 -4.06 -5.39
N LYS A 63 -18.26 -4.58 -6.02
CA LYS A 63 -18.90 -5.83 -5.58
C LYS A 63 -17.97 -7.03 -5.72
N THR A 64 -17.23 -7.16 -6.83
CA THR A 64 -16.30 -8.28 -7.03
C THR A 64 -15.13 -8.23 -6.06
N ILE A 65 -14.59 -7.04 -5.78
CA ILE A 65 -13.54 -6.85 -4.77
C ILE A 65 -14.07 -7.23 -3.38
N ALA A 66 -15.27 -6.76 -2.99
CA ALA A 66 -15.86 -7.07 -1.69
C ALA A 66 -16.15 -8.57 -1.50
N LEU A 67 -16.65 -9.26 -2.53
CA LEU A 67 -16.89 -10.71 -2.51
C LEU A 67 -15.60 -11.51 -2.31
N SER A 68 -14.48 -11.06 -2.91
CA SER A 68 -13.17 -11.71 -2.71
C SER A 68 -12.64 -11.59 -1.27
N SER A 69 -13.06 -10.55 -0.55
CA SER A 69 -12.72 -10.34 0.87
C SER A 69 -13.63 -11.13 1.82
N THR A 70 -14.91 -11.28 1.48
CA THR A 70 -15.89 -11.99 2.34
C THR A 70 -15.89 -13.51 2.16
N ALA A 71 -15.47 -14.04 1.00
CA ALA A 71 -15.29 -15.49 0.82
C ALA A 71 -14.25 -16.10 1.78
N ASN A 72 -13.36 -15.29 2.36
CA ASN A 72 -12.39 -15.70 3.38
C ASN A 72 -12.92 -15.51 4.83
N ASN A 73 -14.15 -15.04 5.03
CA ASN A 73 -14.75 -14.70 6.33
C ASN A 73 -16.07 -15.47 6.54
N LYS A 74 -16.04 -16.81 6.49
CA LYS A 74 -17.14 -17.60 7.04
C LYS A 74 -17.00 -17.93 8.52
N ASP A 75 -15.85 -17.66 9.14
CA ASP A 75 -15.69 -17.81 10.58
C ASP A 75 -14.92 -16.62 11.19
N SER A 76 -15.53 -16.07 12.23
CA SER A 76 -14.91 -15.32 13.34
C SER A 76 -14.06 -14.08 13.04
N ASN A 77 -14.63 -12.90 13.31
CA ASN A 77 -13.95 -11.70 13.84
C ASN A 77 -12.57 -11.34 13.27
N SER A 78 -12.32 -11.58 11.99
CA SER A 78 -11.10 -11.13 11.35
C SER A 78 -11.38 -9.75 10.75
N LYS A 79 -10.84 -8.72 11.40
CA LYS A 79 -10.58 -7.42 10.75
C LYS A 79 -9.65 -7.71 9.58
N THR A 80 -10.25 -8.07 8.45
CA THR A 80 -9.56 -8.18 7.17
C THR A 80 -9.01 -6.79 6.92
N VAL A 81 -7.70 -6.64 7.09
CA VAL A 81 -6.99 -5.40 6.77
C VAL A 81 -7.29 -5.14 5.30
N GLN A 82 -8.23 -4.23 5.04
CA GLN A 82 -8.46 -3.73 3.70
C GLN A 82 -7.13 -3.13 3.28
N LEU A 83 -6.44 -3.77 2.33
CA LEU A 83 -5.14 -3.30 1.81
C LEU A 83 -5.24 -1.87 1.28
N ASN A 84 -6.45 -1.44 0.94
CA ASN A 84 -6.86 -0.07 0.65
C ASN A 84 -6.42 0.91 1.76
N ASN A 85 -6.51 0.50 3.03
CA ASN A 85 -6.04 1.27 4.18
C ASN A 85 -4.54 1.08 4.44
N ALA A 86 -3.95 -0.04 4.03
CA ALA A 86 -2.52 -0.31 4.22
C ALA A 86 -1.64 0.58 3.32
N PHE A 87 -2.18 1.05 2.20
CA PHE A 87 -1.51 1.96 1.27
C PHE A 87 -2.11 3.37 1.25
N TYR A 88 -3.04 3.69 2.15
CA TYR A 88 -3.48 5.07 2.31
C TYR A 88 -2.35 5.84 3.00
N PRO A 89 -1.72 6.85 2.35
CA PRO A 89 -0.70 7.65 3.01
C PRO A 89 -1.37 8.38 4.18
N LEU A 90 -1.15 7.88 5.39
CA LEU A 90 -1.63 8.50 6.63
C LEU A 90 -0.96 9.86 6.86
N TYR A 91 0.19 10.07 6.21
CA TYR A 91 0.98 11.28 6.29
C TYR A 91 1.72 11.49 4.97
N PHE A 92 1.65 12.71 4.45
CA PHE A 92 2.44 13.17 3.31
C PHE A 92 3.41 14.23 3.82
N GLN A 93 4.70 13.92 3.78
CA GLN A 93 5.75 14.91 4.02
C GLN A 93 6.24 15.43 2.67
N SER A 94 6.14 16.74 2.46
CA SER A 94 6.78 17.36 1.31
C SER A 94 8.29 17.10 1.36
N PRO A 95 8.94 16.76 0.23
CA PRO A 95 10.39 16.62 0.23
C PRO A 95 11.02 17.97 0.58
N GLU A 96 11.76 18.04 1.68
CA GLU A 96 12.59 19.20 1.95
C GLU A 96 13.70 19.31 0.91
N GLN A 97 14.09 20.54 0.59
CA GLN A 97 15.17 20.81 -0.35
C GLN A 97 16.50 20.38 0.29
N PHE A 98 16.93 19.16 -0.02
CA PHE A 98 18.22 18.65 0.44
C PHE A 98 19.34 19.37 -0.30
N SER A 99 20.04 20.28 0.40
CA SER A 99 21.31 20.83 -0.09
C SER A 99 22.45 19.90 0.33
N LEU A 100 23.13 19.34 -0.66
CA LEU A 100 24.28 18.48 -0.45
C LEU A 100 25.48 19.38 -0.12
N MET A 101 25.67 19.74 1.16
CA MET A 101 26.92 20.37 1.58
C MET A 101 28.05 19.39 1.29
N GLN A 102 28.94 19.74 0.35
CA GLN A 102 30.19 18.99 0.16
C GLN A 102 30.99 19.07 1.46
N GLY A 103 30.95 17.99 2.25
CA GLY A 103 31.83 17.82 3.38
C GLY A 103 33.26 17.69 2.89
N VAL A 104 34.13 18.63 3.24
CA VAL A 104 35.59 18.42 3.13
C VAL A 104 35.94 17.28 4.07
N PHE A 105 36.36 16.15 3.51
CA PHE A 105 36.85 15.02 4.29
C PHE A 105 38.15 15.41 4.98
N SER A 106 38.07 15.93 6.20
CA SER A 106 39.23 16.01 7.08
C SER A 106 39.37 14.65 7.76
N LYS A 107 40.46 13.95 7.45
CA LYS A 107 40.83 12.71 8.13
C LYS A 107 41.25 13.07 9.55
N ASN A 108 40.28 13.18 10.45
CA ASN A 108 40.51 13.53 11.83
C ASN A 108 40.83 12.26 12.62
N THR A 109 42.05 12.13 13.14
CA THR A 109 42.50 10.99 13.96
C THR A 109 42.26 11.23 15.44
N ASP A 110 41.08 11.72 15.81
CA ASP A 110 40.68 11.84 17.21
C ASP A 110 39.57 10.83 17.50
N ASN A 111 39.99 9.70 18.07
CA ASN A 111 39.09 8.65 18.53
C ASN A 111 38.19 9.21 19.65
N PHE A 112 36.91 9.38 19.34
CA PHE A 112 35.81 9.74 20.25
C PHE A 112 35.86 11.14 20.87
N LYS A 113 35.33 12.13 20.15
CA LYS A 113 34.60 13.24 20.79
C LYS A 113 33.10 13.00 20.65
N TYR A 114 32.45 12.73 21.78
CA TYR A 114 30.99 12.72 21.85
C TYR A 114 30.50 14.15 21.62
N HIS A 115 29.85 14.37 20.48
CA HIS A 115 29.17 15.63 20.18
C HIS A 115 27.66 15.39 20.33
N ASN A 116 27.06 15.93 21.38
CA ASN A 116 25.62 15.82 21.58
C ASN A 116 24.91 16.85 20.69
N SER A 117 24.39 16.40 19.56
CA SER A 117 23.59 17.23 18.64
C SER A 117 22.12 17.33 19.03
N TYR A 118 21.75 16.85 20.23
CA TYR A 118 20.37 16.89 20.69
C TYR A 118 19.93 18.32 20.99
N SER A 119 19.14 18.88 20.08
CA SER A 119 18.28 20.02 20.37
C SER A 119 16.85 19.52 20.57
N PHE A 120 16.35 19.58 21.81
CA PHE A 120 14.94 19.36 22.07
C PHE A 120 14.13 20.52 21.50
N THR A 121 13.50 20.33 20.34
CA THR A 121 12.48 21.26 19.87
C THR A 121 11.20 20.97 20.66
N SER A 122 10.94 21.76 21.70
CA SER A 122 9.67 21.72 22.40
C SER A 122 8.59 22.32 21.48
N TYR A 123 7.88 21.47 20.73
CA TYR A 123 6.66 21.90 20.06
C TYR A 123 5.48 21.60 20.97
N TRP A 124 5.02 22.62 21.69
CA TRP A 124 3.78 22.56 22.46
C TRP A 124 2.63 23.02 21.58
N ASN A 125 2.10 22.13 20.75
CA ASN A 125 0.71 22.25 20.30
C ASN A 125 0.04 20.90 20.56
N TYR A 126 -0.35 20.71 21.83
CA TYR A 126 -1.37 19.73 22.17
C TYR A 126 -2.69 20.26 21.60
N GLU A 127 -3.06 19.78 20.42
CA GLU A 127 -4.38 20.02 19.85
C GLU A 127 -5.25 18.81 20.21
N PRO A 128 -6.05 18.86 21.28
CA PRO A 128 -6.92 17.76 21.61
C PRO A 128 -7.96 17.59 20.50
N PRO A 129 -8.34 16.33 20.18
CA PRO A 129 -9.34 16.08 19.14
C PRO A 129 -10.65 16.80 19.45
N PRO A 130 -11.39 17.28 18.43
CA PRO A 130 -12.66 17.98 18.64
C PRO A 130 -13.59 17.11 19.47
N ARG A 131 -14.07 17.66 20.59
CA ARG A 131 -15.12 16.99 21.36
C ARG A 131 -16.37 16.94 20.49
N HIS A 132 -16.85 15.72 20.22
CA HIS A 132 -18.15 15.52 19.59
C HIS A 132 -19.22 16.24 20.42
N PHE A 133 -19.83 17.29 19.85
CA PHE A 133 -21.05 17.88 20.40
C PHE A 133 -22.18 16.86 20.18
N SER A 134 -22.67 16.31 21.28
CA SER A 134 -23.98 15.67 21.38
C SER A 134 -25.09 16.71 21.34
#